data_AF-A0A482UEQ2-F1
#
_entry.id   AF-A0A482UEQ2-F1
#
_cell.length_a   1.000
_cell.length_b   1.000
_cell.length_c   1.000
_cell.angle_alpha   90.00
_cell.angle_beta   90.00
_cell.angle_gamma   90.00
#
_symmetry.space_group_name_H-M   'P 1'
#
loop_
_entity.id
_entity.type
_entity.pdbx_description
1 polymer ?
#
loop_
_entity_poly.entity_id
_entity_poly.type
_entity_poly.pdbx_seq_one_letter_code
_entity_poly.pdbx_strand_id
1 'polypeptide(L)'
;MYDHQIKFHYRFFAPDTREFSILFLVKRVHSIGMPILYSLVARKKAVLAEYTSSTGNFPTVTRVLLAKIPDQDSRMSYVYDKHVFHYIVDQGITFLCMSDESAKRRITFAFLEDIKKIWRERYSAVEQSALPFALNDMFSPILRQKIVSLLPLFLCQHTNATHIYIQILTHIYN
;
A
#
# COMPACT_ATOMS: atom_id res chain seq x y z
N MET A 1 16.91 30.91 6.09
CA MET A 1 15.49 30.67 6.42
C MET A 1 15.37 29.20 6.80
N TYR A 2 14.70 28.93 7.92
CA TYR A 2 15.07 27.94 8.93
C TYR A 2 15.05 26.46 8.49
N ASP A 3 16.21 25.82 8.66
CA ASP A 3 16.39 24.40 8.96
C ASP A 3 16.40 24.27 10.50
N HIS A 4 15.51 23.46 11.05
CA HIS A 4 15.56 23.06 12.46
C HIS A 4 15.56 21.53 12.54
N GLN A 5 16.75 20.95 12.38
CA GLN A 5 17.08 19.64 12.90
C GLN A 5 16.97 19.66 14.43
N ILE A 6 15.95 18.98 14.96
CA ILE A 6 15.88 18.64 16.39
C ILE A 6 16.84 17.47 16.63
N LYS A 7 18.04 17.77 17.15
CA LYS A 7 18.96 16.77 17.70
C LYS A 7 18.45 16.33 19.08
N PHE A 8 17.87 15.13 19.17
CA PHE A 8 17.64 14.48 20.46
C PHE A 8 18.95 13.89 20.97
N HIS A 9 19.48 14.48 22.04
CA HIS A 9 20.65 14.01 22.77
C HIS A 9 20.24 12.82 23.65
N TYR A 10 20.61 11.59 23.28
CA TYR A 10 20.40 10.42 24.13
C TYR A 10 21.59 10.28 25.08
N ARG A 11 21.38 10.56 26.38
CA ARG A 11 22.31 10.17 27.44
C ARG A 11 22.26 8.65 27.57
N PHE A 12 23.37 7.99 27.25
CA PHE A 12 23.58 6.55 27.50
C PHE A 12 23.63 6.30 29.01
N PHE A 13 22.55 5.76 29.57
CA PHE A 13 22.59 4.99 30.82
C PHE A 13 22.61 3.50 30.45
N ALA A 14 23.38 2.70 31.21
CA ALA A 14 23.54 1.26 30.97
C ALA A 14 22.16 0.55 31.01
N PRO A 15 21.82 -0.31 30.04
CA PRO A 15 20.44 -0.75 29.85
C PRO A 15 20.07 -1.91 30.78
N ASP A 16 18.97 -1.75 31.48
CA ASP A 16 18.23 -2.84 32.13
C ASP A 16 17.45 -3.63 31.04
N THR A 17 17.35 -4.95 31.23
CA THR A 17 16.76 -5.97 30.34
C THR A 17 15.35 -5.65 29.81
N ARG A 18 14.60 -4.76 30.46
CA ARG A 18 13.26 -4.32 30.01
C ARG A 18 13.30 -3.25 28.92
N GLU A 19 14.36 -2.45 28.83
CA GLU A 19 14.53 -1.45 27.77
C GLU A 19 14.82 -2.09 26.41
N PHE A 20 15.45 -3.26 26.38
CA PHE A 20 15.62 -4.04 25.15
C PHE A 20 14.26 -4.40 24.54
N SER A 21 13.27 -4.77 25.35
CA SER A 21 11.92 -5.10 24.86
C SER A 21 11.19 -3.90 24.26
N ILE A 22 11.27 -2.74 24.92
CA ILE A 22 10.63 -1.50 24.43
C ILE A 22 11.37 -0.96 23.21
N LEU A 23 12.70 -0.92 23.21
CA LEU A 23 13.49 -0.48 22.06
C LEU A 23 13.33 -1.42 20.86
N PHE A 24 13.20 -2.73 21.10
CA PHE A 24 12.91 -3.71 20.05
C PHE A 24 11.48 -3.54 19.51
N LEU A 25 10.47 -3.31 20.37
CA LEU A 25 9.12 -2.95 19.93
C LEU A 25 9.09 -1.62 19.18
N VAL A 26 9.81 -0.58 19.63
CA VAL A 26 9.87 0.74 19.00
C VAL A 26 10.59 0.68 17.65
N LYS A 27 11.68 -0.10 17.53
CA LYS A 27 12.32 -0.41 16.23
C LYS A 27 11.40 -1.22 15.32
N ARG A 28 10.63 -2.16 15.89
CA ARG A 28 9.67 -2.98 15.13
C ARG A 28 8.48 -2.16 14.65
N VAL A 29 8.03 -1.17 15.44
CA VAL A 29 6.97 -0.19 15.11
C VAL A 29 7.44 0.88 14.13
N HIS A 30 8.68 1.39 14.26
CA HIS A 30 9.28 2.31 13.29
C HIS A 30 9.56 1.69 11.92
N SER A 31 9.64 0.35 11.84
CA SER A 31 9.78 -0.38 10.58
C SER A 31 8.44 -0.85 9.99
N ILE A 32 7.30 -0.47 10.58
CA ILE A 32 5.97 -0.79 10.05
C ILE A 32 5.65 0.23 8.96
N GLY A 33 6.33 0.08 7.83
CA GLY A 33 5.95 0.74 6.61
C GLY A 33 4.52 0.36 6.24
N MET A 34 3.82 1.28 5.56
CA MET A 34 2.52 0.98 4.95
C MET A 34 2.64 -0.32 4.13
N PRO A 35 1.77 -1.33 4.34
CA PRO A 35 1.87 -2.60 3.61
C PRO A 35 1.68 -2.41 2.11
N ILE A 36 1.00 -1.34 1.68
CA ILE A 36 0.85 -0.95 0.29
C ILE A 36 1.20 0.53 0.17
N LEU A 37 2.12 0.84 -0.74
CA LEU A 37 2.66 2.19 -0.96
C LEU A 37 1.95 2.88 -2.13
N TYR A 38 1.58 2.11 -3.14
CA TYR A 38 0.98 2.60 -4.38
C TYR A 38 0.00 1.57 -4.94
N SER A 39 -1.10 2.05 -5.52
CA SER A 39 -2.09 1.21 -6.20
C SER A 39 -2.68 1.93 -7.40
N LEU A 40 -3.00 1.18 -8.44
CA LEU A 40 -3.63 1.70 -9.65
C LEU A 40 -4.63 0.73 -10.25
N VAL A 41 -5.47 1.27 -11.12
CA VAL A 41 -6.29 0.54 -12.07
C VAL A 41 -5.96 1.04 -13.48
N ALA A 42 -5.66 0.11 -14.39
CA ALA A 42 -5.28 0.42 -15.76
C ALA A 42 -6.02 -0.44 -16.77
N ARG A 43 -6.26 0.11 -17.96
CA ARG A 43 -6.62 -0.63 -19.16
C ARG A 43 -5.38 -0.73 -20.04
N LYS A 44 -4.76 -1.91 -20.11
CA LYS A 44 -3.45 -2.10 -20.75
C LYS A 44 -2.41 -1.14 -20.15
N LYS A 45 -1.92 -0.19 -20.95
CA LYS A 45 -0.96 0.86 -20.54
C LYS A 45 -1.63 2.15 -20.06
N ALA A 46 -2.93 2.31 -20.28
CA ALA A 46 -3.67 3.51 -19.91
C ALA A 46 -4.14 3.41 -18.45
N VAL A 47 -3.55 4.23 -17.57
CA VAL A 47 -4.00 4.29 -16.18
C VAL A 47 -5.29 5.08 -16.08
N LEU A 48 -6.29 4.48 -15.45
CA LEU A 48 -7.63 5.06 -15.28
C LEU A 48 -7.76 5.76 -13.92
N ALA A 49 -7.13 5.21 -12.88
CA ALA A 49 -7.05 5.77 -11.55
C ALA A 49 -5.81 5.27 -10.82
N GLU A 50 -5.22 6.10 -9.97
CA GLU A 50 -4.09 5.71 -9.12
C GLU A 50 -4.07 6.48 -7.79
N TYR A 51 -3.35 5.93 -6.82
CA TYR A 51 -3.10 6.58 -5.55
C TYR A 51 -1.75 6.14 -5.00
N THR A 52 -1.00 7.10 -4.44
CA THR A 52 0.24 6.87 -3.71
C THR A 52 0.14 7.43 -2.30
N SER A 53 0.57 6.66 -1.30
CA SER A 53 0.65 7.11 0.09
C SER A 53 1.99 7.78 0.41
N SER A 54 3.00 7.59 -0.46
CA SER A 54 4.35 8.11 -0.28
C SER A 54 4.85 8.87 -1.52
N THR A 55 5.80 9.77 -1.32
CA THR A 55 6.50 10.49 -2.38
C THR A 55 7.59 9.59 -2.98
N GLY A 56 7.57 9.41 -4.31
CA GLY A 56 8.54 8.60 -5.02
C GLY A 56 8.23 8.46 -6.50
N ASN A 57 9.17 7.85 -7.25
CA ASN A 57 9.06 7.64 -8.70
C ASN A 57 8.24 6.37 -9.06
N PHE A 58 7.30 5.98 -8.20
CA PHE A 58 6.49 4.76 -8.35
C PHE A 58 5.64 4.75 -9.63
N PRO A 59 5.03 5.88 -10.06
CA PRO A 59 4.29 5.91 -11.31
C PRO A 59 5.17 5.53 -12.51
N THR A 60 6.39 6.07 -12.60
CA THR A 60 7.33 5.81 -13.71
C THR A 60 7.69 4.34 -13.84
N VAL A 61 8.09 3.70 -12.74
CA VAL A 61 8.44 2.26 -12.74
C VAL A 61 7.22 1.42 -13.12
N THR A 62 6.05 1.78 -12.61
CA THR A 62 4.84 1.03 -12.88
C THR A 62 4.38 1.16 -14.33
N ARG A 63 4.58 2.31 -15.00
CA ARG A 63 4.31 2.43 -16.44
C ARG A 63 5.15 1.46 -17.27
N VAL A 64 6.41 1.27 -16.91
CA VAL A 64 7.30 0.28 -17.55
C VAL A 64 6.79 -1.15 -17.29
N LEU A 65 6.34 -1.42 -16.07
CA LEU A 65 5.80 -2.74 -15.72
C LEU A 65 4.49 -3.06 -16.46
N LEU A 66 3.58 -2.08 -16.59
CA LEU A 66 2.33 -2.23 -17.36
C LEU A 66 2.59 -2.62 -18.82
N ALA A 67 3.71 -2.20 -19.40
CA ALA A 67 4.06 -2.61 -20.76
C ALA A 67 4.49 -4.09 -20.88
N LYS A 68 4.80 -4.75 -19.76
CA LYS A 68 5.19 -6.17 -19.70
C LYS A 68 4.06 -7.08 -19.23
N ILE A 69 3.00 -6.52 -18.64
CA ILE A 69 1.85 -7.29 -18.16
C ILE A 69 1.02 -7.74 -19.36
N PRO A 70 0.69 -9.04 -19.45
CA PRO A 70 -0.17 -9.56 -20.51
C PRO A 70 -1.58 -8.97 -20.46
N ASP A 71 -2.23 -8.85 -21.61
CA ASP A 71 -3.64 -8.42 -21.69
C ASP A 71 -4.61 -9.54 -21.24
N GLN A 72 -4.17 -10.80 -21.19
CA GLN A 72 -4.99 -11.93 -20.73
C GLN A 72 -5.10 -12.04 -19.20
N ASP A 73 -6.22 -12.62 -18.76
CA ASP A 73 -6.51 -12.88 -17.36
C ASP A 73 -5.36 -13.60 -16.68
N SER A 74 -4.82 -12.97 -15.65
CA SER A 74 -3.61 -13.46 -14.98
C SER A 74 -3.47 -12.85 -13.60
N ARG A 75 -2.73 -13.53 -12.73
CA ARG A 75 -2.43 -13.07 -11.37
C ARG A 75 -0.98 -13.42 -11.05
N MET A 76 -0.16 -12.42 -10.75
CA MET A 76 1.27 -12.65 -10.49
C MET A 76 1.85 -11.58 -9.55
N SER A 77 3.05 -11.84 -9.04
CA SER A 77 3.84 -10.85 -8.32
C SER A 77 5.23 -10.74 -8.92
N TYR A 78 5.71 -9.51 -9.13
CA TYR A 78 7.06 -9.21 -9.61
C TYR A 78 7.85 -8.54 -8.49
N VAL A 79 8.99 -9.13 -8.14
CA VAL A 79 9.93 -8.53 -7.19
C VAL A 79 10.89 -7.64 -7.97
N TYR A 80 11.08 -6.41 -7.51
CA TYR A 80 12.02 -5.46 -8.09
C TYR A 80 12.68 -4.65 -6.98
N ASP A 81 13.98 -4.87 -6.78
CA ASP A 81 14.75 -4.32 -5.66
C ASP A 81 14.06 -4.64 -4.32
N LYS A 82 13.72 -3.64 -3.50
CA LYS A 82 13.08 -3.81 -2.18
C LYS A 82 11.55 -3.84 -2.22
N HIS A 83 10.97 -3.87 -3.41
CA HIS A 83 9.52 -3.76 -3.58
C HIS A 83 8.96 -4.92 -4.37
N VAL A 84 7.69 -5.21 -4.09
CA VAL A 84 6.94 -6.25 -4.77
C VAL A 84 5.72 -5.63 -5.42
N PHE A 85 5.57 -5.87 -6.72
CA PHE A 85 4.42 -5.45 -7.52
C PHE A 85 3.47 -6.63 -7.64
N HIS A 86 2.26 -6.52 -7.13
CA HIS A 86 1.21 -7.52 -7.24
C HIS A 86 0.18 -7.04 -8.24
N TYR A 87 -0.31 -7.92 -9.11
CA TYR A 87 -1.38 -7.56 -10.03
C TYR A 87 -2.38 -8.69 -10.30
N ILE A 88 -3.57 -8.27 -10.71
CA ILE A 88 -4.64 -9.10 -11.26
C ILE A 88 -5.07 -8.45 -12.58
N VAL A 89 -5.02 -9.21 -13.67
CA VAL A 89 -5.67 -8.87 -14.93
C VAL A 89 -6.98 -9.63 -15.00
N ASP A 90 -8.06 -8.91 -15.30
CA ASP A 90 -9.40 -9.43 -15.42
C ASP A 90 -10.09 -8.65 -16.55
N GLN A 91 -10.51 -9.32 -17.62
CA GLN A 91 -11.19 -8.72 -18.78
C GLN A 91 -10.45 -7.49 -19.35
N GLY A 92 -9.12 -7.56 -19.43
CA GLY A 92 -8.27 -6.48 -19.93
C GLY A 92 -8.06 -5.28 -18.99
N ILE A 93 -8.61 -5.35 -17.76
CA ILE A 93 -8.35 -4.37 -16.70
C ILE A 93 -7.31 -4.95 -15.73
N THR A 94 -6.27 -4.17 -15.49
CA THR A 94 -5.17 -4.48 -14.57
C THR A 94 -5.39 -3.74 -13.25
N PHE A 95 -5.53 -4.51 -12.18
CA PHE A 95 -5.49 -4.03 -10.80
C PHE A 95 -4.10 -4.31 -10.25
N LEU A 96 -3.38 -3.27 -9.86
CA LEU A 96 -1.97 -3.41 -9.46
C LEU A 96 -1.70 -2.64 -8.19
N CYS A 97 -0.95 -3.25 -7.27
CA CYS A 97 -0.41 -2.58 -6.11
C CYS A 97 1.09 -2.86 -5.94
N MET A 98 1.76 -1.92 -5.29
CA MET A 98 3.16 -2.01 -4.91
C MET A 98 3.25 -2.03 -3.39
N SER A 99 3.97 -3.01 -2.88
CA SER A 99 4.20 -3.21 -1.45
C SER A 99 5.68 -3.34 -1.14
N ASP A 100 6.00 -3.20 0.14
CA ASP A 100 7.27 -3.66 0.70
C ASP A 100 7.34 -5.20 0.67
N GLU A 101 8.55 -5.77 0.67
CA GLU A 101 8.76 -7.23 0.70
C GLU A 101 8.17 -7.91 1.95
N SER A 102 8.07 -7.17 3.07
CA SER A 102 7.46 -7.66 4.31
C SER A 102 5.94 -7.88 4.20
N ALA A 103 5.28 -7.30 3.19
CA ALA A 103 3.84 -7.46 3.01
C ALA A 103 3.49 -8.88 2.55
N LYS A 104 2.63 -9.55 3.31
CA LYS A 104 2.20 -10.91 2.94
C LYS A 104 1.34 -10.88 1.67
N ARG A 105 1.69 -11.73 0.70
CA ARG A 105 0.93 -11.94 -0.56
C ARG A 105 -0.57 -12.13 -0.36
N ARG A 106 -0.97 -12.85 0.70
CA ARG A 106 -2.40 -13.05 1.03
C ARG A 106 -3.13 -11.73 1.27
N ILE A 107 -2.49 -10.77 1.96
CA ILE A 107 -3.09 -9.46 2.24
C ILE A 107 -3.14 -8.61 0.98
N THR A 108 -2.05 -8.57 0.20
CA THR A 108 -1.98 -7.74 -1.00
C THR A 108 -2.97 -8.21 -2.07
N PHE A 109 -3.12 -9.51 -2.28
CA PHE A 109 -4.13 -10.03 -3.20
C PHE A 109 -5.57 -9.89 -2.69
N ALA A 110 -5.81 -10.01 -1.38
CA ALA A 110 -7.13 -9.72 -0.81
C ALA A 110 -7.52 -8.26 -1.05
N PHE A 111 -6.58 -7.33 -0.87
CA PHE A 111 -6.78 -5.92 -1.22
C PHE A 111 -7.09 -5.73 -2.71
N LEU A 112 -6.35 -6.37 -3.61
CA LEU A 112 -6.61 -6.25 -5.06
C LEU A 112 -7.98 -6.80 -5.46
N GLU A 113 -8.43 -7.89 -4.84
CA GLU A 113 -9.77 -8.44 -5.06
C GLU A 113 -10.88 -7.49 -4.56
N ASP A 114 -10.68 -6.85 -3.40
CA ASP A 114 -11.57 -5.82 -2.89
C ASP A 114 -11.67 -4.62 -3.85
N ILE A 115 -10.53 -4.12 -4.34
CA ILE A 115 -10.48 -3.02 -5.31
C ILE A 115 -11.17 -3.41 -6.61
N LYS A 116 -10.90 -4.62 -7.13
CA LYS A 116 -11.56 -5.16 -8.32
C LYS A 116 -13.07 -5.19 -8.15
N LYS A 117 -13.57 -5.71 -7.03
CA LYS A 117 -15.01 -5.78 -6.74
C LYS A 117 -15.65 -4.39 -6.79
N ILE A 118 -15.10 -3.42 -6.05
CA ILE A 118 -15.64 -2.05 -6.01
C ILE A 118 -15.58 -1.39 -7.39
N TRP A 119 -14.49 -1.61 -8.13
CA TRP A 119 -14.34 -1.08 -9.48
C TRP A 119 -15.41 -1.62 -10.43
N ARG A 120 -15.61 -2.94 -10.42
CA ARG A 120 -16.60 -3.63 -11.27
C ARG A 120 -18.03 -3.16 -10.99
N GLU A 121 -18.35 -2.93 -9.71
CA GLU A 121 -19.66 -2.41 -9.30
C GLU A 121 -19.92 -0.98 -9.82
N ARG A 122 -18.87 -0.15 -9.99
CA ARG A 122 -19.03 1.27 -10.34
C ARG A 122 -18.76 1.62 -11.80
N TYR A 123 -17.82 0.93 -12.44
CA TYR A 123 -17.24 1.38 -13.71
C TYR A 123 -17.27 0.35 -14.84
N SER A 124 -17.84 -0.84 -14.62
CA SER A 124 -17.89 -1.90 -15.64
C SER A 124 -18.47 -1.45 -16.99
N ALA A 125 -19.40 -0.50 -16.99
CA ALA A 125 -20.01 0.04 -18.22
C ALA A 125 -19.11 1.03 -18.99
N VAL A 126 -18.13 1.66 -18.33
CA VAL A 126 -17.35 2.79 -18.91
C VAL A 126 -15.84 2.55 -18.96
N GLU A 127 -15.32 1.55 -18.25
CA GLU A 127 -13.89 1.26 -18.13
C GLU A 127 -13.19 0.98 -19.48
N GLN A 128 -13.92 0.47 -20.48
CA GLN A 128 -13.37 0.15 -21.81
C GLN A 128 -13.24 1.37 -22.72
N SER A 129 -14.00 2.44 -22.46
CA SER A 129 -13.99 3.68 -23.26
C SER A 129 -13.40 4.89 -22.51
N ALA A 130 -13.26 4.81 -21.19
CA ALA A 130 -12.72 5.89 -20.37
C ALA A 130 -11.33 6.35 -20.85
N LEU A 131 -11.11 7.66 -20.79
CA LEU A 131 -9.81 8.28 -21.05
C LEU A 131 -8.85 8.02 -19.87
N PRO A 132 -7.53 8.09 -20.09
CA PRO A 132 -6.56 8.03 -19.00
C PRO A 132 -6.90 9.05 -17.90
N PHE A 133 -6.82 8.61 -16.65
CA PHE A 133 -7.13 9.38 -15.44
C PHE A 133 -8.56 9.90 -15.31
N ALA A 134 -9.47 9.61 -16.24
CA ALA A 134 -10.84 10.13 -16.20
C ALA A 134 -11.64 9.69 -14.97
N LEU A 135 -11.26 8.59 -14.33
CA LEU A 135 -11.95 8.03 -13.16
C LEU A 135 -11.18 8.27 -11.85
N ASN A 136 -10.06 8.98 -11.93
CA ASN A 136 -9.14 9.15 -10.80
C ASN A 136 -9.76 9.91 -9.64
N ASP A 137 -10.44 11.03 -9.90
CA ASP A 137 -10.98 11.90 -8.85
C ASP A 137 -11.98 11.18 -7.94
N MET A 138 -12.76 10.25 -8.52
CA MET A 138 -13.75 9.48 -7.78
C MET A 138 -13.17 8.21 -7.14
N PHE A 139 -12.14 7.60 -7.75
CA PHE A 139 -11.61 6.31 -7.29
C PHE A 139 -10.36 6.42 -6.42
N SER A 140 -9.54 7.45 -6.60
CA SER A 140 -8.33 7.69 -5.79
C SER A 140 -8.64 7.80 -4.28
N PRO A 141 -9.73 8.46 -3.82
CA PRO A 141 -10.10 8.46 -2.41
C PRO A 141 -10.42 7.07 -1.86
N ILE A 142 -10.98 6.18 -2.69
CA ILE A 142 -11.31 4.80 -2.31
C ILE A 142 -10.04 3.97 -2.18
N LEU A 143 -9.11 4.12 -3.14
CA LEU A 143 -7.79 3.50 -3.06
C LEU A 143 -7.08 3.92 -1.76
N ARG A 144 -7.07 5.22 -1.46
CA ARG A 144 -6.53 5.75 -0.20
C ARG A 144 -7.17 5.10 1.02
N GLN A 145 -8.50 5.12 1.09
CA GLN A 145 -9.24 4.56 2.22
C GLN A 145 -8.90 3.08 2.43
N LYS A 146 -8.88 2.29 1.36
CA LYS A 146 -8.57 0.86 1.42
C LYS A 146 -7.12 0.62 1.82
N ILE A 147 -6.16 1.39 1.31
CA ILE A 147 -4.75 1.30 1.70
C ILE A 147 -4.57 1.61 3.19
N VAL A 148 -5.19 2.68 3.70
CA VAL A 148 -5.13 3.05 5.13
C VAL A 148 -5.79 1.98 6.00
N SER A 149 -6.88 1.36 5.54
CA SER A 149 -7.58 0.30 6.30
C SER A 149 -6.78 -0.99 6.48
N LEU A 150 -5.66 -1.16 5.77
CA LEU A 150 -4.76 -2.30 5.93
C LEU A 150 -3.77 -2.14 7.08
N LEU A 151 -3.51 -0.92 7.56
CA LEU A 151 -2.60 -0.65 8.66
C LEU A 151 -2.93 -1.48 9.90
N PRO A 152 -4.18 -1.54 10.38
CA PRO A 152 -4.52 -2.35 11.55
C PRO A 152 -4.26 -3.85 11.29
N LEU A 153 -4.72 -4.38 10.15
CA LEU A 153 -4.52 -5.80 9.82
C LEU A 153 -3.04 -6.18 9.77
N PHE A 154 -2.18 -5.27 9.31
CA PHE A 154 -0.74 -5.47 9.27
C PHE A 154 -0.10 -5.44 10.67
N LEU A 155 -0.51 -4.50 11.53
CA LEU A 155 -0.06 -4.42 12.94
C LEU A 155 -0.38 -5.70 13.73
N CYS A 156 -1.58 -6.26 13.52
CA CYS A 156 -2.03 -7.49 14.18
C CYS A 156 -1.17 -8.72 13.82
N GLN A 157 -0.57 -8.75 12.63
CA GLN A 157 0.28 -9.86 12.21
C GLN A 157 1.71 -9.80 12.78
N HIS A 158 2.13 -8.65 13.29
CA HIS A 158 3.49 -8.41 13.77
C HIS A 158 3.58 -8.16 15.28
N THR A 159 2.45 -8.03 15.99
CA THR A 159 2.41 -7.82 17.45
C THR A 159 1.36 -8.72 18.12
N ASN A 160 1.76 -9.45 19.18
CA ASN A 160 0.83 -10.16 20.08
C ASN A 160 0.07 -9.19 21.02
N ALA A 161 0.03 -7.89 20.71
CA ALA A 161 -0.40 -6.84 21.63
C ALA A 161 -1.73 -6.22 21.16
N THR A 162 -2.82 -6.92 21.45
CA THR A 162 -4.21 -6.48 21.23
C THR A 162 -4.53 -5.13 21.88
N HIS A 163 -3.79 -4.74 22.92
CA HIS A 163 -4.04 -3.50 23.66
C HIS A 163 -3.54 -2.23 22.95
N ILE A 164 -2.43 -2.31 22.20
CA ILE A 164 -1.90 -1.16 21.42
C ILE A 164 -2.79 -0.89 20.21
N TYR A 165 -3.35 -1.95 19.64
CA TYR A 165 -4.25 -1.93 18.50
C TYR A 165 -5.54 -1.11 18.75
N ILE A 166 -6.15 -1.27 19.92
CA ILE A 166 -7.37 -0.54 20.31
C ILE A 166 -7.09 0.97 20.44
N GLN A 167 -5.94 1.34 21.03
CA GLN A 167 -5.56 2.74 21.16
C GLN A 167 -5.29 3.43 19.81
N ILE A 168 -4.64 2.74 18.87
CA ILE A 168 -4.38 3.27 17.52
C ILE A 168 -5.69 3.43 16.74
N LEU A 169 -6.59 2.44 16.79
CA LEU A 169 -7.89 2.53 16.12
C LEU A 169 -8.75 3.67 16.66
N THR A 170 -8.74 3.90 17.98
CA THR A 170 -9.55 4.96 18.60
C THR A 170 -9.07 6.35 18.18
N HIS A 171 -7.79 6.49 17.81
CA HIS A 171 -7.18 7.76 17.40
C HIS A 171 -7.20 8.01 15.88
N ILE A 172 -7.33 6.96 15.06
CA ILE A 172 -7.43 7.09 13.60
C ILE A 172 -8.89 7.34 13.15
N TYR A 173 -9.86 6.83 13.91
CA TYR A 173 -11.28 6.86 13.55
C TYR A 173 -12.14 7.86 14.36
N ASN A 174 -11.53 8.64 15.27
CA ASN A 174 -12.10 9.88 15.84
C ASN A 174 -11.26 11.07 15.33
#